data_AF-X1UKS7-F1
#
_entry.id   AF-X1UKS7-F1
#
_cell.length_a   1.000
_cell.length_b   1.000
_cell.length_c   1.000
_cell.angle_alpha   90.00
_cell.angle_beta   90.00
_cell.angle_gamma   90.00
#
_symmetry.space_group_name_H-M   'P 1'
#
loop_
_entity.id
_entity.type
_entity.pdbx_description
1 polymer ?
#
loop_
_entity_poly.entity_id
_entity_poly.type
_entity_poly.pdbx_seq_one_letter_code
_entity_poly.pdbx_strand_id
1 'polypeptide(L)'
;MVRILRPDSFSVWKNEELLKRFPKYRGIIDNKEVSRYIIAKSIKCEYDTKDTIEHLENLLKKKSVEFNELLKNPTEDLKNRSIASKNYITLAEELANKYLESCIFCERQCKVNRIDGEKGICLISKDSFVSSAFLHMGEEAPLIPSGTIFFQGCNFGCVFCQNYDISQAWKGRRNIEDIAQKVDVLQLAALADKLVGK
;
A
#
# COMPACT_ATOMS: atom_id res chain seq x y z
N MET A 1 -21.46 11.26 -12.81
CA MET A 1 -22.05 11.31 -11.45
C MET A 1 -21.18 12.14 -10.48
N VAL A 2 -19.87 11.88 -10.38
CA VAL A 2 -18.91 12.63 -9.52
C VAL A 2 -18.97 14.14 -9.72
N ARG A 3 -18.97 14.65 -10.97
CA ARG A 3 -19.03 16.09 -11.27
C ARG A 3 -20.28 16.81 -10.73
N ILE A 4 -21.36 16.06 -10.49
CA ILE A 4 -22.60 16.58 -9.91
C ILE A 4 -22.55 16.48 -8.37
N LEU A 5 -22.05 15.36 -7.83
CA LEU A 5 -22.00 15.11 -6.39
C LEU A 5 -20.90 15.90 -5.67
N ARG A 6 -19.75 16.10 -6.32
CA ARG A 6 -18.56 16.78 -5.81
C ARG A 6 -17.97 17.70 -6.88
N PRO A 7 -18.68 18.78 -7.27
CA PRO A 7 -18.16 19.73 -8.26
C PRO A 7 -16.85 20.40 -7.81
N ASP A 8 -16.65 20.48 -6.49
CA ASP A 8 -15.44 20.98 -5.86
C ASP A 8 -14.20 20.17 -6.23
N SER A 9 -14.30 18.85 -6.44
CA SER A 9 -13.16 18.01 -6.86
C SER A 9 -12.64 18.32 -8.26
N PHE A 10 -13.45 19.02 -9.07
CA PHE A 10 -13.02 19.55 -10.37
C PHE A 10 -12.49 20.98 -10.24
N SER A 11 -13.18 21.85 -9.51
CA SER A 11 -12.77 23.25 -9.38
C SER A 11 -11.52 23.44 -8.53
N VAL A 12 -11.21 22.50 -7.63
CA VAL A 12 -10.02 22.52 -6.77
C VAL A 12 -8.72 22.71 -7.57
N TRP A 13 -8.65 22.16 -8.79
CA TRP A 13 -7.47 22.26 -9.66
C TRP A 13 -7.33 23.62 -10.36
N LYS A 14 -8.28 24.54 -10.20
CA LYS A 14 -8.14 25.95 -10.60
C LYS A 14 -7.39 26.77 -9.56
N ASN A 15 -7.17 26.23 -8.35
CA ASN A 15 -6.43 26.91 -7.30
C ASN A 15 -4.93 26.77 -7.55
N GLU A 16 -4.25 27.90 -7.78
CA GLU A 16 -2.81 27.93 -8.06
C GLU A 16 -1.95 27.38 -6.93
N GLU A 17 -2.33 27.60 -5.67
CA GLU A 17 -1.58 27.10 -4.52
C GLU A 17 -1.61 25.57 -4.48
N LEU A 18 -2.74 24.95 -4.81
CA LEU A 18 -2.85 23.50 -4.88
C LEU A 18 -2.04 22.91 -6.04
N LEU A 19 -2.02 23.56 -7.20
CA LEU A 19 -1.15 23.15 -8.31
C LEU A 19 0.33 23.24 -7.93
N LYS A 20 0.74 24.28 -7.18
CA LYS A 20 2.10 24.45 -6.67
C LYS A 20 2.48 23.42 -5.61
N ARG A 21 1.54 23.03 -4.73
CA ARG A 21 1.78 22.03 -3.66
C ARG A 21 1.75 20.58 -4.15
N PHE A 22 0.90 20.27 -5.13
CA PHE A 22 0.69 18.90 -5.61
C PHE A 22 1.05 18.71 -7.10
N PRO A 23 2.20 19.23 -7.59
CA PRO A 23 2.51 19.21 -9.02
C PRO A 23 2.67 17.78 -9.55
N LYS A 24 3.30 16.89 -8.77
CA LYS A 24 3.48 15.48 -9.16
C LYS A 24 2.17 14.71 -9.15
N TYR A 25 1.33 14.90 -8.14
CA TYR A 25 0.04 14.20 -8.05
C TYR A 25 -0.86 14.61 -9.22
N ARG A 26 -0.95 15.91 -9.51
CA ARG A 26 -1.66 16.40 -10.70
C ARG A 26 -1.05 15.88 -11.99
N GLY A 27 0.28 15.90 -12.10
CA GLY A 27 1.00 15.38 -13.26
C GLY A 27 0.72 13.89 -13.53
N ILE A 28 0.56 13.08 -12.49
CA ILE A 28 0.22 11.65 -12.63
C ILE A 28 -1.21 11.51 -13.17
N ILE A 29 -2.16 12.28 -12.62
CA ILE A 29 -3.55 12.30 -13.11
C ILE A 29 -3.61 12.71 -14.60
N ASP A 30 -2.76 13.66 -14.99
CA ASP A 30 -2.66 14.15 -16.37
C ASP A 30 -1.82 13.25 -17.31
N ASN A 31 -1.33 12.10 -16.83
CA ASN A 31 -0.39 11.22 -17.54
C ASN A 31 0.91 11.92 -17.99
N LYS A 32 1.28 13.02 -17.35
CA LYS A 32 2.51 13.77 -17.61
C LYS A 32 3.67 13.23 -16.78
N GLU A 33 3.39 12.77 -15.57
CA GLU A 33 4.35 12.25 -14.59
C GLU A 33 4.24 10.73 -14.38
N VAL A 34 5.33 10.11 -13.92
CA VAL A 34 5.37 8.68 -13.61
C VAL A 34 5.13 8.43 -12.11
N SER A 35 4.25 7.47 -11.82
CA SER A 35 4.00 6.95 -10.48
C SER A 35 5.25 6.32 -9.86
N ARG A 36 5.53 6.63 -8.60
CA ARG A 36 6.75 6.18 -7.90
C ARG A 36 6.91 4.66 -7.83
N TYR A 37 5.82 3.90 -7.73
CA TYR A 37 5.91 2.44 -7.70
C TYR A 37 6.38 1.85 -9.03
N ILE A 38 6.10 2.50 -10.17
CA ILE A 38 6.61 2.08 -11.49
C ILE A 38 8.13 2.30 -11.53
N ILE A 39 8.59 3.47 -11.04
CA ILE A 39 10.02 3.77 -10.92
C ILE A 39 10.71 2.74 -10.01
N ALA A 40 10.13 2.45 -8.84
CA ALA A 40 10.66 1.43 -7.93
C ALA A 40 10.75 0.04 -8.58
N LYS A 41 9.74 -0.36 -9.36
CA LYS A 41 9.73 -1.63 -10.12
C LYS A 41 10.80 -1.70 -11.22
N SER A 42 11.31 -0.57 -11.68
CA SER A 42 12.40 -0.51 -12.66
C SER A 42 13.81 -0.64 -12.06
N ILE A 43 13.93 -0.63 -10.73
CA ILE A 43 15.20 -0.77 -10.04
C ILE A 43 15.49 -2.25 -9.85
N LYS A 44 16.41 -2.78 -10.64
CA LYS A 44 16.84 -4.17 -10.57
C LYS A 44 17.54 -4.45 -9.23
N CYS A 45 17.12 -5.52 -8.56
CA CYS A 45 17.67 -5.96 -7.28
C CYS A 45 18.03 -7.45 -7.38
N GLU A 46 19.28 -7.80 -7.09
CA GLU A 46 19.75 -9.19 -7.09
C GLU A 46 19.82 -9.67 -5.64
N TYR A 47 19.04 -10.70 -5.31
CA TYR A 47 18.96 -11.34 -3.99
C TYR A 47 18.43 -12.78 -4.14
N ASP A 48 18.67 -13.62 -3.14
CA ASP A 48 18.13 -14.97 -3.00
C ASP A 48 17.22 -15.09 -1.78
N THR A 49 16.25 -15.99 -1.83
CA THR A 49 15.37 -16.34 -0.71
C THR A 49 16.11 -16.82 0.54
N LYS A 50 17.34 -17.33 0.39
CA LYS A 50 18.20 -17.78 1.48
C LYS A 50 19.04 -16.67 2.10
N ASP A 51 19.03 -15.47 1.52
CA ASP A 51 19.79 -14.35 2.06
C ASP A 51 19.32 -14.01 3.48
N THR A 52 20.26 -13.53 4.29
CA THR A 52 19.98 -13.10 5.66
C THR A 52 19.18 -11.80 5.66
N ILE A 53 18.42 -11.56 6.72
CA ILE A 53 17.70 -10.29 6.92
C ILE A 53 18.66 -9.11 6.81
N GLU A 54 19.81 -9.17 7.47
CA GLU A 54 20.83 -8.11 7.42
C GLU A 54 21.31 -7.82 6.00
N HIS A 55 21.53 -8.85 5.18
CA HIS A 55 21.93 -8.65 3.78
C HIS A 55 20.84 -7.93 3.00
N LEU A 56 19.59 -8.39 3.12
CA LEU A 56 18.45 -7.82 2.41
C LEU A 56 18.16 -6.38 2.84
N GLU A 57 18.30 -6.06 4.14
CA GLU A 57 18.17 -4.68 4.64
C GLU A 57 19.24 -3.76 4.06
N ASN A 58 20.50 -4.20 4.07
CA ASN A 58 21.60 -3.44 3.49
C ASN A 58 21.40 -3.20 1.99
N LEU A 59 20.93 -4.22 1.26
CA LEU A 59 20.58 -4.09 -0.15
C LEU A 59 19.41 -3.12 -0.35
N LEU A 60 18.35 -3.23 0.43
CA LEU A 60 17.17 -2.35 0.34
C LEU A 60 17.57 -0.90 0.64
N LYS A 61 18.42 -0.66 1.63
CA LYS A 61 18.96 0.67 1.95
C LYS A 61 19.77 1.23 0.79
N LYS A 62 20.68 0.45 0.21
CA LYS A 62 21.46 0.84 -0.98
C LYS A 62 20.53 1.20 -2.15
N LYS A 63 19.51 0.39 -2.39
CA LYS A 63 18.54 0.59 -3.48
C LYS A 63 17.58 1.76 -3.22
N SER A 64 17.33 2.11 -1.97
CA SER A 64 16.61 3.33 -1.61
C SER A 64 17.39 4.59 -2.00
N VAL A 65 18.71 4.58 -1.88
CA VAL A 65 19.56 5.69 -2.35
C VAL A 65 19.48 5.80 -3.87
N GLU A 66 19.61 4.68 -4.59
CA GLU A 66 19.42 4.62 -6.05
C GLU A 66 18.04 5.14 -6.47
N PHE A 67 16.98 4.76 -5.76
CA PHE A 67 15.62 5.26 -6.00
C PHE A 67 15.53 6.78 -5.85
N ASN A 68 16.10 7.35 -4.78
CA ASN A 68 16.09 8.80 -4.56
C ASN A 68 16.89 9.57 -5.62
N GLU A 69 18.00 9.01 -6.11
CA GLU A 69 18.74 9.62 -7.22
C GLU A 69 17.92 9.58 -8.52
N LEU A 70 17.26 8.46 -8.83
CA LEU A 70 16.39 8.36 -10.00
C LEU A 70 15.23 9.36 -9.97
N LEU A 71 14.69 9.71 -8.80
CA LEU A 71 13.63 10.71 -8.69
C LEU A 71 14.04 12.11 -9.16
N LYS A 72 15.34 12.39 -9.34
CA LYS A 72 15.87 13.65 -9.85
C LYS A 72 15.94 13.70 -11.38
N ASN A 73 15.78 12.55 -12.05
CA ASN A 73 15.87 12.48 -13.51
C ASN A 73 14.63 13.10 -14.19
N PRO A 74 14.78 13.59 -15.43
CA PRO A 74 13.66 13.99 -16.25
C PRO A 74 12.60 12.90 -16.39
N THR A 75 11.34 13.31 -16.46
CA THR A 75 10.20 12.40 -16.54
C THR A 75 10.21 11.48 -17.75
N GLU A 76 10.74 11.95 -18.89
CA GLU A 76 10.87 11.12 -20.10
C GLU A 76 11.87 9.96 -19.91
N ASP A 77 12.98 10.19 -19.20
CA ASP A 77 13.92 9.12 -18.86
C ASP A 77 13.27 8.07 -17.96
N LEU A 78 12.40 8.49 -17.04
CA LEU A 78 11.67 7.62 -16.13
C LEU A 78 10.60 6.79 -16.84
N LYS A 79 9.91 7.35 -17.84
CA LYS A 79 8.90 6.64 -18.66
C LYS A 79 9.50 5.50 -19.48
N ASN A 80 10.74 5.67 -19.94
CA ASN A 80 11.42 4.70 -20.80
C ASN A 80 12.05 3.51 -20.07
N ARG A 81 11.99 3.47 -18.73
CA ARG A 81 12.59 2.39 -17.94
C ARG A 81 11.73 1.12 -17.99
N SER A 82 12.36 -0.02 -18.22
CA SER A 82 11.70 -1.32 -18.16
C SER A 82 11.52 -1.80 -16.72
N ILE A 83 10.44 -2.53 -16.47
CA ILE A 83 10.19 -3.21 -15.19
C ILE A 83 11.10 -4.43 -15.09
N ALA A 84 11.78 -4.59 -13.96
CA ALA A 84 12.58 -5.77 -13.65
C ALA A 84 11.74 -6.81 -12.89
N SER A 85 11.98 -8.10 -13.11
CA SER A 85 11.30 -9.19 -12.37
C SER A 85 11.65 -9.16 -10.88
N LYS A 86 12.95 -9.22 -10.55
CA LYS A 86 13.47 -8.92 -9.21
C LYS A 86 13.79 -7.44 -9.13
N ASN A 87 12.95 -6.71 -8.40
CA ASN A 87 13.03 -5.27 -8.27
C ASN A 87 12.90 -4.81 -6.81
N TYR A 88 12.97 -3.50 -6.60
CA TYR A 88 12.90 -2.88 -5.27
C TYR A 88 11.66 -3.29 -4.45
N ILE A 89 10.49 -3.41 -5.11
CA ILE A 89 9.25 -3.80 -4.45
C ILE A 89 9.30 -5.27 -4.02
N THR A 90 9.76 -6.16 -4.91
CA THR A 90 9.89 -7.60 -4.58
C THR A 90 10.95 -7.85 -3.51
N LEU A 91 12.01 -7.04 -3.46
CA LEU A 91 13.02 -7.11 -2.39
C LEU A 91 12.41 -6.72 -1.03
N ALA A 92 11.61 -5.65 -1.01
CA ALA A 92 10.90 -5.25 0.20
C ALA A 92 9.86 -6.30 0.64
N GLU A 93 9.19 -6.94 -0.31
CA GLU A 93 8.27 -8.06 -0.06
C GLU A 93 9.00 -9.28 0.54
N GLU A 94 10.14 -9.69 -0.02
CA GLU A 94 10.95 -10.80 0.51
C GLU A 94 11.40 -10.52 1.95
N LEU A 95 11.91 -9.31 2.20
CA LEU A 95 12.30 -8.89 3.55
C LEU A 95 11.10 -8.87 4.51
N ALA A 96 9.94 -8.39 4.06
CA ALA A 96 8.72 -8.40 4.85
C ALA A 96 8.27 -9.83 5.20
N ASN A 97 8.36 -10.76 4.25
CA ASN A 97 8.04 -12.17 4.48
C ASN A 97 8.96 -12.80 5.53
N LYS A 98 10.27 -12.54 5.48
CA LYS A 98 11.20 -12.97 6.54
C LYS A 98 10.85 -12.36 7.90
N TYR A 99 10.42 -11.10 7.94
CA TYR A 99 9.94 -10.50 9.17
C TYR A 99 8.64 -11.13 9.70
N LEU A 100 7.86 -11.86 8.91
CA LEU A 100 6.71 -12.60 9.42
C LEU A 100 7.11 -13.84 10.22
N GLU A 101 8.29 -14.43 9.99
CA GLU A 101 8.84 -15.56 10.76
C GLU A 101 9.18 -15.16 12.21
N SER A 102 9.51 -13.89 12.44
CA SER A 102 9.59 -13.31 13.78
C SER A 102 9.02 -11.89 13.76
N CYS A 103 7.69 -11.79 13.89
CA CYS A 103 6.96 -10.56 13.62
C CYS A 103 7.42 -9.34 14.44
N ILE A 104 7.86 -8.30 13.71
CA ILE A 104 8.19 -6.97 14.26
C ILE A 104 7.35 -5.81 13.69
N PHE A 105 6.28 -6.08 12.93
CA PHE A 105 5.46 -5.06 12.24
C PHE A 105 4.62 -4.12 13.13
N CYS A 106 4.75 -4.22 14.44
CA CYS A 106 4.12 -3.29 15.37
C CYS A 106 5.05 -3.03 16.54
N GLU A 107 4.83 -1.95 17.27
CA GLU A 107 5.65 -1.54 18.42
C GLU A 107 5.77 -2.60 19.52
N ARG A 108 4.86 -3.57 19.56
CA ARG A 108 4.94 -4.69 20.51
C ARG A 108 6.02 -5.71 20.17
N GLN A 109 6.46 -5.75 18.91
CA GLN A 109 7.46 -6.68 18.39
C GLN A 109 7.32 -8.09 18.99
N CYS A 110 6.14 -8.70 18.81
CA CYS A 110 5.77 -9.91 19.52
C CYS A 110 6.60 -11.14 19.12
N LYS A 111 7.38 -11.08 18.03
CA LYS A 111 8.30 -12.12 17.55
C LYS A 111 7.68 -13.49 17.22
N VAL A 112 6.35 -13.61 17.30
CA VAL A 112 5.62 -14.80 16.87
C VAL A 112 5.89 -15.12 15.40
N ASN A 113 5.87 -16.40 15.07
CA ASN A 113 6.00 -16.89 13.71
C ASN A 113 4.64 -16.94 13.01
N ARG A 114 4.34 -15.91 12.23
CA ARG A 114 3.08 -15.84 11.47
C ARG A 114 3.03 -16.81 10.30
N ILE A 115 4.19 -17.24 9.80
CA ILE A 115 4.29 -18.22 8.71
C ILE A 115 3.75 -19.57 9.19
N ASP A 116 4.07 -19.94 10.43
CA ASP A 116 3.59 -21.15 11.12
C ASP A 116 2.17 -20.99 11.70
N GLY A 117 1.51 -19.86 11.45
CA GLY A 117 0.14 -19.60 11.88
C GLY A 117 0.02 -19.01 13.29
N GLU A 118 1.13 -18.70 13.96
CA GLU A 118 1.07 -18.05 15.27
C GLU A 118 0.50 -16.64 15.18
N LYS A 119 -0.19 -16.23 16.25
CA LYS A 119 -0.83 -14.93 16.36
C LYS A 119 -0.36 -14.24 17.63
N GLY A 120 0.13 -13.01 17.47
CA GLY A 120 0.40 -12.13 18.61
C GLY A 120 -0.90 -11.52 19.16
N ILE A 121 -0.77 -10.60 20.11
CA ILE A 121 -1.94 -9.93 20.73
C ILE A 121 -2.84 -9.19 19.74
N CYS A 122 -2.33 -8.81 18.56
CA CYS A 122 -3.15 -8.18 17.53
C CYS A 122 -4.08 -9.16 16.78
N LEU A 123 -3.88 -10.47 16.91
CA LEU A 123 -4.64 -11.55 16.28
C LEU A 123 -4.64 -11.59 14.73
N ILE A 124 -3.99 -10.63 14.06
CA ILE A 124 -3.77 -10.63 12.61
C ILE A 124 -2.95 -11.88 12.24
N SER A 125 -3.15 -12.47 11.05
CA SER A 125 -2.34 -13.61 10.55
C SER A 125 -1.30 -13.14 9.51
N LYS A 126 -0.68 -14.06 8.77
CA LYS A 126 0.13 -13.69 7.59
C LYS A 126 -0.72 -13.28 6.38
N ASP A 127 -2.00 -13.64 6.37
CA ASP A 127 -2.90 -13.44 5.24
C ASP A 127 -3.58 -12.06 5.32
N SER A 128 -3.92 -11.51 4.15
CA SER A 128 -4.69 -10.27 4.04
C SER A 128 -6.18 -10.56 3.90
N PHE A 129 -7.00 -9.78 4.61
CA PHE A 129 -8.45 -9.86 4.58
C PHE A 129 -9.05 -8.49 4.28
N VAL A 130 -10.00 -8.42 3.36
CA VAL A 130 -10.73 -7.20 3.01
C VAL A 130 -12.13 -7.25 3.60
N SER A 131 -12.48 -6.22 4.35
CA SER A 131 -13.80 -6.04 4.94
C SER A 131 -14.77 -5.39 3.96
N SER A 132 -14.32 -4.34 3.27
CA SER A 132 -15.12 -3.64 2.26
C SER A 132 -14.25 -2.92 1.23
N ALA A 133 -14.80 -2.70 0.04
CA ALA A 133 -14.19 -1.90 -1.02
C ALA A 133 -15.27 -1.06 -1.72
N PHE A 134 -15.05 0.25 -1.83
CA PHE A 134 -16.02 1.17 -2.41
C PHE A 134 -15.36 2.47 -2.90
N LEU A 135 -16.09 3.21 -3.74
CA LEU A 135 -15.67 4.55 -4.17
C LEU A 135 -15.98 5.55 -3.07
N HIS A 136 -14.95 6.15 -2.50
CA HIS A 136 -15.08 7.09 -1.39
C HIS A 136 -15.16 8.53 -1.91
N MET A 137 -16.15 9.25 -1.38
CA MET A 137 -16.50 10.62 -1.76
C MET A 137 -16.40 11.59 -0.58
N GLY A 138 -15.83 11.15 0.55
CA GLY A 138 -15.76 11.90 1.81
C GLY A 138 -14.41 12.59 2.09
N GLU A 139 -13.37 12.27 1.33
CA GLU A 139 -12.04 12.92 1.40
C GLU A 139 -12.02 14.40 0.96
N GLU A 140 -10.85 15.02 1.00
CA GLU A 140 -10.64 16.34 0.45
C GLU A 140 -10.82 16.36 -1.08
N ALA A 141 -11.23 17.51 -1.60
CA ALA A 141 -11.49 17.73 -3.03
C ALA A 141 -10.41 17.18 -4.00
N PRO A 142 -9.09 17.33 -3.77
CA PRO A 142 -8.10 16.83 -4.72
C PRO A 142 -7.96 15.30 -4.70
N LEU A 143 -8.51 14.60 -3.71
CA LEU A 143 -8.41 13.15 -3.56
C LEU A 143 -9.68 12.41 -3.99
N ILE A 144 -10.69 13.12 -4.49
CA ILE A 144 -12.00 12.54 -4.82
C ILE A 144 -12.25 12.45 -6.33
N PRO A 145 -12.80 11.34 -6.81
CA PRO A 145 -13.13 10.14 -6.05
C PRO A 145 -11.87 9.33 -5.71
N SER A 146 -11.88 8.63 -4.57
CA SER A 146 -10.81 7.69 -4.22
C SER A 146 -11.34 6.25 -4.15
N GLY A 147 -10.58 5.32 -4.70
CA GLY A 147 -10.83 3.89 -4.45
C GLY A 147 -10.42 3.55 -3.03
N THR A 148 -11.38 3.18 -2.18
CA THR A 148 -11.11 2.78 -0.79
C THR A 148 -11.26 1.28 -0.63
N ILE A 149 -10.24 0.65 -0.04
CA ILE A 149 -10.23 -0.76 0.34
C ILE A 149 -9.89 -0.84 1.82
N PHE A 150 -10.85 -1.26 2.63
CA PHE A 150 -10.65 -1.46 4.06
C PHE A 150 -10.24 -2.90 4.35
N PHE A 151 -9.05 -3.05 4.90
CA PHE A 151 -8.59 -4.33 5.45
C PHE A 151 -9.25 -4.63 6.79
N GLN A 152 -9.42 -5.92 7.08
CA GLN A 152 -9.93 -6.42 8.35
C GLN A 152 -8.77 -6.63 9.33
N GLY A 153 -8.91 -6.09 10.55
CA GLY A 153 -7.90 -6.16 11.60
C GLY A 153 -7.00 -4.92 11.67
N CYS A 154 -6.51 -4.63 12.87
CA CYS A 154 -5.51 -3.59 13.12
C CYS A 154 -4.48 -4.09 14.15
N ASN A 155 -3.21 -3.74 13.97
CA ASN A 155 -2.14 -4.08 14.91
C ASN A 155 -2.19 -3.23 16.20
N PHE A 156 -3.01 -2.18 16.22
CA PHE A 156 -3.32 -1.38 17.40
C PHE A 156 -4.64 -1.78 18.09
N GLY A 157 -4.87 -1.21 19.26
CA GLY A 157 -6.07 -1.39 20.10
C GLY A 157 -6.55 -0.06 20.67
N CYS A 158 -6.84 0.90 19.78
CA CYS A 158 -7.20 2.25 20.19
C CYS A 158 -8.57 2.27 20.89
N VAL A 159 -8.66 2.96 22.03
CA VAL A 159 -9.91 3.09 22.82
C VAL A 159 -10.96 3.93 22.07
N PHE A 160 -10.52 4.87 21.24
CA PHE A 160 -11.35 5.77 20.44
C PHE A 160 -11.38 5.41 18.95
N CYS A 161 -11.26 4.12 18.62
CA CYS A 161 -11.18 3.69 17.22
C CYS A 161 -12.49 3.96 16.46
N GLN A 162 -12.45 4.85 15.47
CA GLN A 162 -13.60 5.12 14.60
C GLN A 162 -14.00 3.89 13.76
N ASN A 163 -13.02 3.07 13.40
CA ASN A 163 -13.19 1.83 12.62
C ASN A 163 -13.16 0.60 13.54
N TYR A 164 -13.77 0.68 14.73
CA TYR A 164 -13.74 -0.39 15.74
C TYR A 164 -14.31 -1.72 15.21
N ASP A 165 -15.38 -1.64 14.42
CA ASP A 165 -16.08 -2.74 13.77
C ASP A 165 -15.17 -3.63 12.91
N ILE A 166 -14.35 -3.02 12.05
CA ILE A 166 -13.41 -3.73 11.18
C ILE A 166 -12.04 -3.98 11.82
N SER A 167 -11.66 -3.21 12.85
CA SER A 167 -10.34 -3.33 13.47
C SER A 167 -10.31 -4.30 14.65
N GLN A 168 -11.29 -4.22 15.57
CA GLN A 168 -11.21 -4.81 16.91
C GLN A 168 -12.42 -5.66 17.30
N ALA A 169 -13.63 -5.35 16.80
CA ALA A 169 -14.88 -5.99 17.25
C ALA A 169 -14.91 -7.52 17.10
N TRP A 170 -14.09 -8.07 16.21
CA TRP A 170 -13.96 -9.50 15.94
C TRP A 170 -12.95 -10.22 16.84
N LYS A 171 -11.97 -9.48 17.39
CA LYS A 171 -10.84 -10.04 18.12
C LYS A 171 -11.31 -10.86 19.32
N GLY A 172 -10.96 -12.14 19.34
CA GLY A 172 -11.34 -13.08 20.42
C GLY A 172 -12.83 -13.43 20.46
N ARG A 173 -13.60 -13.07 19.43
CA ARG A 173 -15.06 -13.29 19.36
C ARG A 173 -15.51 -14.05 18.12
N ARG A 174 -14.85 -13.83 16.97
CA ARG A 174 -15.16 -14.47 15.67
C ARG A 174 -13.85 -14.76 14.93
N ASN A 175 -13.86 -15.75 14.04
CA ASN A 175 -12.74 -15.92 13.11
C ASN A 175 -12.80 -14.82 12.05
N ILE A 176 -11.63 -14.42 11.53
CA ILE A 176 -11.55 -13.32 10.58
C ILE A 176 -12.13 -13.72 9.21
N GLU A 177 -12.00 -15.00 8.88
CA GLU A 177 -12.52 -15.64 7.67
C GLU A 177 -14.06 -15.61 7.60
N ASP A 178 -14.73 -15.56 8.76
CA ASP A 178 -16.20 -15.55 8.84
C ASP A 178 -16.82 -14.17 8.53
N ILE A 179 -15.99 -13.12 8.54
CA ILE A 179 -16.45 -11.72 8.52
C ILE A 179 -15.75 -10.85 7.48
N ALA A 180 -14.74 -11.38 6.80
CA ALA A 180 -13.96 -10.67 5.80
C ALA A 180 -13.45 -11.63 4.73
N GLN A 181 -13.24 -11.09 3.53
CA GLN A 181 -12.77 -11.87 2.40
C GLN A 181 -11.25 -11.98 2.43
N LYS A 182 -10.71 -13.19 2.49
CA LYS A 182 -9.28 -13.43 2.24
C LYS A 182 -8.94 -13.02 0.81
N VAL A 183 -7.86 -12.25 0.63
CA VAL A 183 -7.41 -11.78 -0.68
C VAL A 183 -5.92 -12.06 -0.91
N ASP A 184 -5.58 -12.44 -2.14
CA ASP A 184 -4.22 -12.37 -2.67
C ASP A 184 -4.00 -11.09 -3.51
N VAL A 185 -2.79 -10.95 -4.07
CA VAL A 185 -2.39 -9.78 -4.86
C VAL A 185 -3.25 -9.62 -6.13
N LEU A 186 -3.64 -10.72 -6.78
CA LEU A 186 -4.46 -10.68 -8.01
C LEU A 186 -5.90 -10.29 -7.69
N GLN A 187 -6.46 -10.83 -6.61
CA GLN A 187 -7.79 -10.49 -6.13
C GLN A 187 -7.86 -9.03 -5.68
N LEU A 188 -6.83 -8.53 -5.01
CA LEU A 188 -6.75 -7.12 -4.61
C LEU A 188 -6.64 -6.19 -5.83
N ALA A 189 -5.86 -6.55 -6.85
CA ALA A 189 -5.79 -5.81 -8.11
C ALA A 189 -7.14 -5.79 -8.83
N ALA A 190 -7.81 -6.94 -8.92
CA ALA A 190 -9.15 -7.03 -9.53
C ALA A 190 -10.21 -6.22 -8.76
N LEU A 191 -10.10 -6.11 -7.43
CA LEU A 191 -10.95 -5.23 -6.63
C LEU A 191 -10.70 -3.76 -6.98
N ALA A 192 -9.43 -3.35 -7.12
CA ALA A 192 -9.08 -1.98 -7.53
C ALA A 192 -9.60 -1.65 -8.93
N ASP A 193 -9.47 -2.56 -9.90
CA ASP A 193 -9.98 -2.34 -11.27
C ASP A 193 -11.50 -2.15 -11.30
N LYS A 194 -12.25 -2.90 -10.48
CA LYS A 194 -13.70 -2.74 -10.32
C LYS A 194 -14.10 -1.38 -9.75
N LEU A 195 -13.23 -0.74 -8.97
CA LEU A 195 -13.48 0.61 -8.44
C LEU A 195 -13.24 1.69 -9.50
N VAL A 196 -12.33 1.46 -10.44
CA VAL A 196 -12.04 2.39 -11.55
C VAL A 196 -13.09 2.29 -12.67
N GLY A 197 -13.62 1.09 -12.91
CA GLY A 197 -14.62 0.83 -13.96
C GLY A 197 -16.08 1.17 -13.61
N LYS A 198 -16.34 1.73 -12.42
CA LYS A 198 -17.68 2.16 -11.95
C LYS A 198 -17.75 3.67 -11.81
#